data_AF-A0A2D6BHC4-F1
#
_entry.id   AF-A0A2D6BHC4-F1
#
_cell.length_a   1.000
_cell.length_b   1.000
_cell.length_c   1.000
_cell.angle_alpha   90.00
_cell.angle_beta   90.00
_cell.angle_gamma   90.00
#
_symmetry.space_group_name_H-M   'P 1'
#
loop_
_entity.id
_entity.type
_entity.pdbx_description
1 polymer ?
#
loop_
_entity_poly.entity_id
_entity_poly.type
_entity_poly.pdbx_seq_one_letter_code
_entity_poly.pdbx_strand_id
1 'polypeptide(L)'
;MGVTRREFLRHSGATGLSLCLGQLAFLDAPKAGAQPAPGPRAEASPLPRYESWKDLYREKLAWDRVVKGTHHVNCWYQRGCTFNVFVKDGMVMREEQAATYPQTNA
;
A
#
# COMPACT_ATOMS: atom_id res chain seq x y z
N MET A 1 8.65 -53.36 -15.12
CA MET A 1 7.64 -52.57 -15.85
C MET A 1 8.03 -51.11 -15.71
N GLY A 2 8.43 -50.45 -16.80
CA GLY A 2 8.88 -49.06 -16.81
C GLY A 2 7.82 -48.14 -17.38
N VAL A 3 7.78 -46.90 -16.92
CA VAL A 3 6.87 -45.87 -17.44
C VAL A 3 7.28 -45.53 -18.87
N THR A 4 6.35 -45.67 -19.81
CA THR A 4 6.61 -45.32 -21.20
C THR A 4 6.69 -43.79 -21.36
N ARG A 5 7.38 -43.29 -22.40
CA ARG A 5 7.42 -41.84 -22.71
C ARG A 5 6.01 -41.24 -22.82
N ARG A 6 5.06 -42.01 -23.36
CA ARG A 6 3.66 -41.57 -23.52
C ARG A 6 2.94 -41.43 -22.18
N GLU A 7 3.15 -42.37 -21.26
CA GLU A 7 2.62 -42.25 -19.89
C GLU A 7 3.27 -41.09 -19.14
N PHE A 8 4.58 -40.91 -19.26
CA PHE A 8 5.28 -39.79 -18.64
C PHE A 8 4.72 -38.44 -19.10
N LEU A 9 4.50 -38.26 -20.41
CA LEU A 9 3.92 -37.03 -20.95
C LEU A 9 2.47 -36.81 -20.53
N ARG A 10 1.67 -37.88 -20.43
CA ARG A 10 0.28 -37.80 -19.95
C ARG A 10 0.21 -37.40 -18.49
N HIS A 11 1.02 -38.02 -17.63
CA HIS A 11 1.01 -37.72 -16.20
C HIS A 11 1.59 -36.33 -15.89
N SER A 12 2.69 -35.94 -16.54
CA SER A 12 3.27 -34.61 -16.32
C SER A 12 2.34 -33.49 -16.82
N GLY A 13 1.69 -33.67 -17.98
CA GLY A 13 0.69 -32.73 -18.50
C GLY A 13 -0.55 -32.63 -17.61
N ALA A 14 -1.10 -33.76 -17.14
CA ALA A 14 -2.27 -33.76 -16.26
C ALA A 14 -2.00 -33.10 -14.91
N THR A 15 -0.83 -33.35 -14.31
CA THR A 15 -0.42 -32.73 -13.04
C THR A 15 -0.20 -31.23 -13.21
N GLY A 16 0.46 -30.80 -14.29
CA GLY A 16 0.67 -29.38 -14.58
C GLY A 16 -0.66 -28.63 -14.75
N LEU A 17 -1.59 -29.17 -15.55
CA LEU A 17 -2.91 -28.57 -15.74
C LEU A 17 -3.71 -28.50 -14.43
N SER A 18 -3.66 -29.55 -13.60
CA SER A 18 -4.36 -29.58 -12.31
C SER A 18 -3.85 -28.51 -11.35
N LEU A 19 -2.54 -28.28 -11.29
CA LEU A 19 -1.94 -27.22 -10.48
C LEU A 19 -2.34 -25.82 -10.98
N CYS A 20 -2.32 -25.60 -12.30
CA CYS A 20 -2.73 -24.33 -12.90
C CYS A 20 -4.22 -24.01 -12.64
N LEU A 21 -5.11 -25.01 -12.77
CA LEU A 21 -6.54 -24.83 -12.49
C LEU A 21 -6.81 -24.61 -10.98
N GLY A 22 -6.04 -25.26 -10.11
CA GLY A 22 -6.11 -25.02 -8.65
C GLY A 22 -5.73 -23.58 -8.26
N GLN A 23 -4.81 -22.94 -9.00
CA GLN A 23 -4.48 -21.53 -8.78
C GLN A 23 -5.54 -20.54 -9.31
N LEU A 24 -6.34 -20.94 -10.30
CA LEU A 24 -7.43 -20.12 -10.82
C LEU A 24 -8.69 -20.16 -9.95
N ALA A 25 -8.87 -21.20 -9.13
CA ALA A 25 -9.98 -21.30 -8.18
C ALA A 25 -9.96 -20.22 -7.07
N PHE A 26 -8.83 -19.50 -6.89
CA PHE A 26 -8.75 -18.34 -6.00
C PHE A 26 -9.41 -17.06 -6.55
N LEU A 27 -9.81 -17.03 -7.83
CA LEU A 27 -10.55 -15.90 -8.40
C LEU A 27 -12.01 -15.86 -7.96
N ASP A 28 -12.59 -17.02 -7.63
CA ASP A 28 -13.99 -17.16 -7.16
C ASP A 28 -14.11 -17.43 -5.66
N ALA A 29 -12.99 -17.48 -4.94
CA ALA A 29 -13.03 -17.49 -3.49
C ALA A 29 -13.68 -16.17 -3.04
N PRO A 30 -14.86 -16.18 -2.40
CA PRO A 30 -15.34 -14.97 -1.72
C PRO A 30 -14.20 -14.56 -0.79
N LYS A 31 -13.83 -13.27 -0.79
CA LYS A 31 -12.75 -12.74 0.05
C LYS A 31 -12.94 -13.19 1.51
N ALA A 32 -12.40 -14.36 1.85
CA ALA A 32 -12.44 -14.94 3.18
C ALA A 32 -11.41 -14.16 3.99
N GLY A 33 -11.86 -13.02 4.51
CA GLY A 33 -11.02 -12.01 5.13
C GLY A 33 -11.58 -10.59 5.02
N ALA A 34 -12.52 -10.34 4.10
CA ALA A 34 -13.35 -9.14 4.17
C ALA A 34 -14.50 -9.41 5.15
N GLN A 35 -14.19 -9.43 6.45
CA GLN A 35 -15.24 -9.19 7.43
C GLN A 35 -15.83 -7.81 7.09
N PRO A 36 -17.15 -7.68 6.81
CA PRO A 36 -17.76 -6.37 6.79
C PRO A 36 -17.44 -5.73 8.15
N ALA A 37 -16.86 -4.54 8.12
CA ALA A 37 -16.55 -3.81 9.35
C ALA A 37 -17.81 -3.84 10.25
N PRO A 38 -17.70 -4.22 11.53
CA PRO A 38 -18.84 -4.20 12.42
C PRO A 38 -19.32 -2.76 12.57
N GLY A 39 -20.40 -2.43 11.88
CA GLY A 39 -20.99 -1.10 11.82
C GLY A 39 -22.06 -1.05 10.74
N PRO A 40 -23.03 -0.12 10.81
CA PRO A 40 -23.94 0.11 9.70
C PRO A 40 -23.11 0.33 8.44
N ARG A 41 -23.51 -0.27 7.31
CA ARG A 41 -22.92 0.01 6.00
C ARG A 41 -22.88 1.53 5.90
N ALA A 42 -21.69 2.13 5.95
CA ALA A 42 -21.55 3.57 5.91
C ALA A 42 -22.34 4.01 4.68
N GLU A 43 -23.45 4.72 4.91
CA GLU A 43 -24.16 5.35 3.81
C GLU A 43 -23.12 6.14 3.05
N ALA A 44 -23.11 6.01 1.72
CA ALA A 44 -22.13 6.68 0.90
C ALA A 44 -22.19 8.16 1.26
N SER A 45 -21.16 8.63 1.98
CA SER A 45 -21.11 10.01 2.43
C SER A 45 -21.28 10.87 1.18
N PRO A 46 -22.17 11.88 1.18
CA PRO A 46 -22.38 12.72 0.00
C PRO A 46 -21.03 13.16 -0.55
N LEU A 47 -20.85 13.09 -1.87
CA LEU A 47 -19.60 13.53 -2.49
C LEU A 47 -19.30 14.95 -1.97
N PRO A 48 -18.08 15.20 -1.47
CA PRO A 48 -17.73 16.49 -0.89
C PRO A 48 -18.02 17.58 -1.92
N ARG A 49 -18.70 18.65 -1.50
CA ARG A 49 -18.95 19.80 -2.36
C ARG A 49 -17.64 20.54 -2.57
N TYR A 50 -17.18 20.59 -3.81
CA TYR A 50 -15.98 21.33 -4.21
C TYR A 50 -16.31 22.26 -5.39
N GLU A 51 -15.66 23.42 -5.45
CA GLU A 51 -15.83 24.39 -6.54
C GLU A 51 -15.14 23.92 -7.82
N SER A 52 -13.98 23.26 -7.67
CA SER A 52 -13.19 22.72 -8.78
C SER A 52 -12.52 21.40 -8.42
N TRP A 53 -12.24 20.57 -9.42
CA TRP A 53 -11.52 19.30 -9.22
C TRP A 53 -10.15 19.49 -8.52
N LYS A 54 -9.56 20.69 -8.62
CA LYS A 54 -8.29 21.04 -7.97
C LYS A 54 -8.41 21.03 -6.45
N ASP A 55 -9.58 21.33 -5.91
CA ASP A 55 -9.81 21.40 -4.47
C ASP A 55 -9.64 20.03 -3.83
N LEU A 56 -10.01 18.94 -4.53
CA LEU A 56 -9.74 17.57 -4.09
C LEU A 56 -8.24 17.32 -3.86
N TYR A 57 -7.39 17.81 -4.76
CA TYR A 57 -5.94 17.65 -4.63
C TYR A 57 -5.34 18.56 -3.56
N ARG A 58 -5.86 19.79 -3.42
CA ARG A 58 -5.45 20.70 -2.35
C ARG A 58 -5.80 20.13 -0.98
N GLU A 59 -7.01 19.60 -0.83
CA GLU A 59 -7.48 18.99 0.41
C GLU A 59 -6.66 17.74 0.78
N LYS A 60 -6.28 16.94 -0.23
CA LYS A 60 -5.42 15.78 -0.04
C LYS A 60 -4.02 16.15 0.46
N LEU A 61 -3.51 17.33 0.08
CA LEU A 61 -2.23 17.84 0.53
C LEU A 61 -2.33 18.72 1.78
N ALA A 62 -3.52 18.93 2.35
CA ALA A 62 -3.67 19.68 3.60
C ALA A 62 -3.29 18.81 4.82
N TRP A 63 -2.91 19.47 5.92
CA TRP A 63 -2.55 18.85 7.19
C TRP A 63 -2.93 19.76 8.35
N ASP A 64 -3.10 19.18 9.55
CA ASP A 64 -3.45 19.93 10.76
C ASP A 64 -2.20 20.46 11.46
N ARG A 65 -1.13 19.66 11.46
CA ARG A 65 0.15 20.02 12.08
C ARG A 65 1.33 19.35 11.41
N VAL A 66 2.50 19.96 11.60
CA VAL A 66 3.80 19.43 11.22
C VAL A 66 4.59 19.12 12.48
N VAL A 67 5.14 17.91 12.56
CA VAL A 67 6.03 17.47 13.64
C VAL A 67 7.39 17.16 13.03
N LYS A 68 8.47 17.36 13.79
CA LYS A 68 9.82 16.97 13.35
C LYS A 68 10.04 15.49 13.62
N GLY A 69 10.51 14.78 12.60
CA GLY A 69 10.83 13.36 12.66
C GLY A 69 12.18 13.05 12.05
N THR A 70 12.66 11.83 12.31
CA THR A 70 13.82 11.25 11.66
C THR A 70 13.72 9.73 11.61
N HIS A 71 14.53 9.09 10.78
CA HIS A 71 14.57 7.64 10.66
C HIS A 71 15.71 7.04 11.50
N HIS A 72 15.33 6.22 12.48
CA HIS A 72 16.26 5.44 13.30
C HIS A 72 16.64 4.12 12.61
N VAL A 73 17.26 4.22 11.44
CA VAL A 73 17.68 3.08 10.62
C VAL A 73 19.15 3.17 10.25
N ASN A 74 19.75 2.04 9.88
CA ASN A 74 21.18 1.98 9.52
C ASN A 74 21.41 2.38 8.05
N CYS A 75 21.11 3.64 7.70
CA CYS A 75 21.22 4.11 6.31
C CYS A 75 22.62 4.61 5.93
N TRP A 76 23.34 5.38 6.77
CA TRP A 76 24.73 5.85 6.52
C TRP A 76 25.33 6.60 7.73
N TYR A 77 26.55 7.17 7.63
CA TYR A 77 27.26 7.87 8.73
C TYR A 77 26.62 9.22 9.14
N GLN A 78 25.89 9.87 8.22
CA GLN A 78 25.08 11.05 8.52
C GLN A 78 23.67 10.60 8.92
N ARG A 79 23.57 10.06 10.14
CA ARG A 79 22.30 9.61 10.73
C ARG A 79 21.52 10.85 11.18
N GLY A 80 20.23 10.90 10.87
CA GLY A 80 19.35 11.93 11.42
C GLY A 80 18.88 13.00 10.45
N CYS A 81 18.62 12.66 9.17
CA CYS A 81 17.92 13.58 8.26
C CYS A 81 16.63 14.08 8.93
N THR A 82 16.45 15.40 8.98
CA THR A 82 15.28 16.04 9.56
C THR A 82 14.16 16.02 8.53
N PHE A 83 13.06 15.37 8.90
CA PHE A 83 11.82 15.36 8.12
C PHE A 83 10.73 16.19 8.79
N ASN A 84 9.90 16.81 7.97
CA ASN A 84 8.58 17.30 8.35
C ASN A 84 7.59 16.15 8.22
N VAL A 85 7.00 15.73 9.33
CA VAL A 85 5.95 14.70 9.38
C VAL A 85 4.61 15.41 9.44
N PHE A 86 3.78 15.20 8.42
CA PHE A 86 2.50 15.86 8.25
C PHE A 86 1.39 14.97 8.84
N VAL A 87 0.63 15.53 9.79
CA VAL A 87 -0.45 14.85 10.49
C VAL A 87 -1.78 15.47 10.10
N LYS A 88 -2.76 14.64 9.75
CA LYS A 88 -4.14 15.03 9.46
C LYS A 88 -5.09 14.06 10.16
N ASP A 89 -6.13 14.57 10.82
CA ASP A 89 -7.13 13.79 11.54
C ASP A 89 -6.50 12.84 12.59
N GLY A 90 -5.41 13.29 13.22
CA GLY A 90 -4.63 12.50 14.18
C GLY A 90 -3.76 11.39 13.57
N MET A 91 -3.76 11.22 12.24
CA MET A 91 -2.99 10.20 11.53
C MET A 91 -1.80 10.80 10.78
N VAL A 92 -0.69 10.06 10.72
CA VAL A 92 0.47 10.44 9.90
C VAL A 92 0.14 10.15 8.44
N MET A 93 0.23 11.19 7.60
CA MET A 93 -0.14 11.11 6.18
C MET A 93 1.08 10.91 5.28
N ARG A 94 2.10 11.73 5.49
CA ARG A 94 3.33 11.77 4.68
C ARG A 94 4.46 12.43 5.44
N GLU A 95 5.65 12.34 4.87
CA GLU A 95 6.82 13.10 5.29
C GLU A 95 7.53 13.77 4.11
N GLU A 96 8.32 14.80 4.41
CA GLU A 96 9.17 15.51 3.44
C GLU A 96 10.46 15.97 4.11
N GLN A 97 11.54 16.09 3.35
CA GLN A 97 12.80 16.64 3.85
C GLN A 97 12.59 18.08 4.34
N ALA A 98 13.04 18.40 5.55
CA ALA A 98 12.78 19.71 6.15
C ALA A 98 13.63 20.84 5.55
N ALA A 99 14.81 20.52 4.98
CA ALA A 99 15.75 21.48 4.39
C ALA A 99 16.10 22.68 5.31
N THR A 100 16.10 22.47 6.63
CA THR A 100 16.34 23.53 7.63
C THR A 100 17.75 23.53 8.23
N TYR A 101 18.70 22.77 7.67
CA TYR A 101 20.07 22.78 8.17
C TYR A 101 20.78 24.09 7.80
N PRO A 102 21.67 24.61 8.66
CA PRO A 102 22.52 25.75 8.30
C PRO A 102 23.31 25.46 7.02
N GLN A 103 23.44 26.47 6.15
CA GLN A 103 24.36 26.41 5.02
C GLN A 103 25.79 26.34 5.56
N THR A 104 26.59 25.42 5.03
CA THR A 104 27.97 25.19 5.49
C THR A 104 28.99 26.13 4.87
N ASN A 105 28.58 26.92 3.88
CA ASN A 105 29.44 27.78 3.06
C ASN A 105 28.84 29.20 2.87
N ALA A 106 28.05 29.67 3.85
CA ALA A 106 27.50 31.01 3.84
C ALA A 106 28.59 32.09 3.98
#